data_AF-A0A2V8NSD9-F1
#
_entry.id   AF-A0A2V8NSD9-F1
#
_cell.length_a   1.000
_cell.length_b   1.000
_cell.length_c   1.000
_cell.angle_alpha   90.00
_cell.angle_beta   90.00
_cell.angle_gamma   90.00
#
_symmetry.space_group_name_H-M   'P 1'
#
loop_
_entity.id
_entity.type
_entity.pdbx_description
1 polymer ?
#
loop_
_entity_poly.entity_id
_entity_poly.type
_entity_poly.pdbx_seq_one_letter_code
_entity_poly.pdbx_strand_id
1 'polypeptide(L)'
;MAGATMDKIVSLCKRLRFLFQGSELYGGLQGTWDYGPMGVELKNNVKRAWWRANVYERDDMEGLDASILMNRLVLRYSGHEATFSDPLVDCRKCKKRFRADQIDSNEKCPAGGAHNFTEPRPFNLMFKTTVGPIEDEDNIAYLRPETAQGIFVNFKN
;
A
#
# COMPACT_ATOMS: atom_id res chain seq x y z
N MET A 1 7.53 18.23 -25.28
CA MET A 1 7.33 18.83 -23.95
C MET A 1 8.60 18.59 -23.14
N ALA A 2 9.24 19.64 -22.61
CA ALA A 2 10.51 19.49 -21.89
C ALA A 2 10.34 18.61 -20.64
N GLY A 3 11.17 17.59 -20.49
CA GLY A 3 11.07 16.55 -19.46
C GLY A 3 11.00 17.12 -18.05
N ALA A 4 9.82 17.07 -17.43
CA ALA A 4 9.67 17.32 -16.01
C ALA A 4 10.32 16.15 -15.25
N THR A 5 11.28 16.46 -14.37
CA THR A 5 11.83 15.46 -13.45
C THR A 5 10.81 15.14 -12.35
N MET A 6 10.92 13.97 -11.74
CA MET A 6 10.02 13.58 -10.64
C MET A 6 10.03 14.61 -9.50
N ASP A 7 11.21 15.14 -9.16
CA ASP A 7 11.35 16.16 -8.11
C ASP A 7 10.59 17.45 -8.43
N LYS A 8 10.54 17.85 -9.71
CA LYS A 8 9.75 19.01 -10.15
C LYS A 8 8.25 18.76 -9.98
N ILE A 9 7.79 17.55 -10.26
CA ILE A 9 6.38 17.16 -10.08
C ILE A 9 6.02 17.14 -8.59
N VAL A 10 6.83 16.50 -7.75
CA VAL A 10 6.61 16.45 -6.30
C VAL A 10 6.59 17.87 -5.70
N SER A 11 7.56 18.71 -6.09
CA SER A 11 7.62 20.12 -5.65
C SER A 11 6.37 20.90 -6.06
N LEU A 12 5.89 20.70 -7.29
CA LEU A 12 4.66 21.33 -7.78
C LEU A 12 3.43 20.85 -7.00
N CYS A 13 3.28 19.54 -6.78
CA CYS A 13 2.17 18.97 -6.03
C CYS A 13 2.10 19.52 -4.60
N LYS A 14 3.25 19.66 -3.93
CA LYS A 14 3.31 20.26 -2.59
C LYS A 14 2.93 21.74 -2.62
N ARG A 15 3.52 22.53 -3.53
CA ARG A 15 3.29 23.98 -3.65
C ARG A 15 1.85 24.32 -4.03
N LEU A 16 1.24 23.53 -4.92
CA LEU A 16 -0.14 23.71 -5.38
C LEU A 16 -1.17 23.00 -4.50
N ARG A 17 -0.75 22.42 -3.36
CA ARG A 17 -1.65 21.78 -2.38
C ARG A 17 -2.44 20.59 -2.96
N PHE A 18 -1.78 19.76 -3.77
CA PHE A 18 -2.30 18.47 -4.22
C PHE A 18 -2.02 17.37 -3.21
N LEU A 19 -0.78 17.24 -2.75
CA LEU A 19 -0.33 16.18 -1.85
C LEU A 19 0.65 16.72 -0.80
N PHE A 20 0.55 16.21 0.41
CA PHE A 20 1.46 16.48 1.53
C PHE A 20 1.95 15.17 2.13
N GLN A 21 3.14 15.20 2.74
CA GLN A 21 3.65 14.02 3.45
C GLN A 21 2.74 13.73 4.65
N GLY A 22 2.27 12.49 4.78
CA GLY A 22 1.43 12.10 5.90
C GLY A 22 2.15 12.37 7.22
N SER A 23 1.48 13.03 8.17
CA SER A 23 2.04 13.40 9.48
C SER A 23 3.30 14.29 9.40
N GLU A 24 3.42 15.15 8.39
CA GLU A 24 4.62 15.96 8.11
C GLU A 24 5.14 16.74 9.34
N LEU A 25 4.25 17.35 10.14
CA LEU A 25 4.62 18.11 11.33
C LEU A 25 5.34 17.28 12.40
N TYR A 26 5.13 15.97 12.41
CA TYR A 26 5.72 15.03 13.37
C TYR A 26 6.87 14.21 12.78
N GLY A 27 7.49 14.71 11.69
CA GLY A 27 8.61 14.04 11.02
C GLY A 27 8.20 13.13 9.87
N GLY A 28 6.90 13.02 9.58
CA GLY A 28 6.36 12.26 8.47
C GLY A 28 6.28 10.75 8.74
N LEU A 29 5.29 10.10 8.14
CA LEU A 29 5.18 8.64 8.09
C LEU A 29 5.45 8.17 6.66
N GLN A 30 6.65 7.61 6.44
CA GLN A 30 7.07 7.16 5.10
C GLN A 30 6.04 6.19 4.50
N GLY A 31 5.66 6.44 3.25
CA GLY A 31 4.66 5.64 2.53
C GLY A 31 3.21 6.14 2.66
N THR A 32 2.93 7.13 3.51
CA THR A 32 1.61 7.76 3.61
C THR A 32 1.62 9.21 3.11
N TRP A 33 0.52 9.64 2.51
CA TRP A 33 0.36 10.98 1.93
C TRP A 33 -1.07 11.49 2.14
N ASP A 34 -1.19 12.79 2.41
CA ASP A 34 -2.47 13.48 2.60
C ASP A 34 -2.84 14.28 1.35
N TYR A 35 -4.08 14.14 0.88
CA TYR A 35 -4.59 14.91 -0.25
C TYR A 35 -5.01 16.31 0.19
N GLY A 36 -4.39 17.34 -0.38
CA GLY A 36 -4.77 18.73 -0.15
C GLY A 36 -6.01 19.17 -0.96
N PRO A 37 -6.44 20.44 -0.86
CA PRO A 37 -7.67 20.94 -1.50
C PRO A 37 -7.75 20.68 -3.00
N MET A 38 -6.66 20.89 -3.75
CA MET A 38 -6.68 20.61 -5.19
C MET A 38 -6.61 19.11 -5.49
N GLY A 39 -5.91 18.37 -4.63
CA GLY A 39 -5.76 16.93 -4.77
C GLY A 39 -7.06 16.18 -4.54
N VAL A 40 -7.86 16.59 -3.55
CA VAL A 40 -9.14 15.94 -3.28
C VAL A 40 -10.14 16.16 -4.41
N GLU A 41 -10.18 17.37 -5.00
CA GLU A 41 -11.03 17.65 -6.16
C GLU A 41 -10.64 16.80 -7.37
N LEU A 42 -9.33 16.76 -7.70
CA LEU A 42 -8.84 15.92 -8.79
C LEU A 42 -9.14 14.44 -8.55
N LYS A 43 -8.84 13.93 -7.35
CA LYS A 43 -9.10 12.54 -6.97
C LYS A 43 -10.58 12.20 -7.11
N ASN A 44 -11.47 13.06 -6.63
CA ASN A 44 -12.91 12.84 -6.70
C ASN A 44 -13.42 12.90 -8.14
N ASN A 45 -12.89 13.80 -8.97
CA ASN A 45 -13.22 13.87 -10.39
C ASN A 45 -12.82 12.57 -11.13
N VAL A 46 -11.62 12.06 -10.89
CA VAL A 46 -11.16 10.80 -11.49
C VAL A 46 -12.02 9.64 -11.02
N LYS A 47 -12.31 9.53 -9.72
CA LYS A 47 -13.20 8.48 -9.18
C LYS A 47 -14.59 8.53 -9.80
N ARG A 48 -15.20 9.72 -9.90
CA ARG A 48 -16.53 9.89 -10.52
C ARG A 48 -16.54 9.52 -11.99
N ALA A 49 -15.53 9.93 -12.75
CA ALA A 49 -15.44 9.60 -14.16
C ALA A 49 -15.31 8.10 -14.37
N TRP A 50 -14.46 7.45 -13.57
CA TRP A 50 -14.30 5.99 -13.60
C TRP A 50 -15.60 5.27 -13.22
N TRP A 51 -16.26 5.70 -12.14
CA TRP A 51 -17.52 5.08 -11.69
C TRP A 51 -18.61 5.21 -12.73
N ARG A 52 -18.77 6.40 -13.32
CA ARG A 52 -19.72 6.63 -14.40
C ARG A 52 -19.47 5.69 -15.58
N ALA A 53 -18.24 5.63 -16.08
CA ALA A 53 -17.90 4.84 -17.25
C ALA A 53 -18.05 3.32 -17.04
N ASN A 54 -17.77 2.83 -15.83
CA ASN A 54 -17.77 1.38 -15.55
C ASN A 54 -19.07 0.87 -14.93
N VAL A 55 -19.85 1.73 -14.27
CA VAL A 55 -21.08 1.31 -13.55
C VAL A 55 -22.33 1.91 -14.19
N TYR A 56 -22.33 3.21 -14.52
CA TYR A 56 -23.55 3.84 -15.05
C TYR A 56 -23.72 3.70 -16.56
N GLU A 57 -22.61 3.64 -17.30
CA GLU A 57 -22.63 3.54 -18.78
C GLU A 57 -22.63 2.09 -19.27
N ARG A 58 -22.67 1.12 -18.35
CA ARG A 58 -22.71 -0.31 -18.63
C ARG A 58 -23.96 -0.92 -18.01
N ASP A 59 -24.55 -1.89 -18.70
CA ASP A 59 -25.75 -2.61 -18.23
C ASP A 59 -25.40 -3.93 -17.50
N ASP A 60 -24.10 -4.19 -17.25
CA ASP A 60 -23.58 -5.48 -16.77
C ASP A 60 -22.63 -5.35 -15.56
N MET A 61 -22.67 -4.22 -14.85
CA MET A 61 -21.77 -3.92 -13.75
C MET A 61 -22.52 -3.37 -12.54
N GLU A 62 -22.30 -4.01 -11.39
CA GLU A 62 -22.86 -3.60 -10.10
C GLU A 62 -21.81 -2.92 -9.21
N GLY A 63 -22.25 -1.91 -8.46
CA GLY A 63 -21.40 -1.19 -7.50
C GLY A 63 -21.38 -1.86 -6.13
N LEU A 64 -20.21 -1.91 -5.48
CA LEU A 64 -20.06 -2.43 -4.11
C LEU A 64 -19.02 -1.61 -3.33
N ASP A 65 -19.27 -1.39 -2.03
CA ASP A 65 -18.29 -0.83 -1.08
C ASP A 65 -18.17 -1.75 0.14
N ALA A 66 -17.09 -2.52 0.20
CA ALA A 66 -16.81 -3.47 1.28
C ALA A 66 -15.92 -2.85 2.38
N SER A 67 -15.96 -3.42 3.58
CA SER A 67 -15.10 -2.99 4.71
C SER A 67 -13.60 -3.11 4.41
N ILE A 68 -12.80 -2.26 5.05
CA ILE A 68 -11.32 -2.34 4.98
C ILE A 68 -10.79 -3.46 5.87
N LEU A 69 -11.32 -3.58 7.09
CA LEU A 69 -11.00 -4.68 7.97
C LEU A 69 -11.61 -5.96 7.43
N MET A 70 -10.78 -7.00 7.38
CA MET A 70 -11.14 -8.28 6.81
C MET A 70 -10.81 -9.41 7.79
N ASN A 71 -11.73 -10.37 7.90
CA ASN A 71 -11.55 -11.57 8.70
C ASN A 71 -10.35 -12.37 8.15
N ARG A 72 -9.47 -12.83 9.06
CA ARG A 72 -8.28 -13.62 8.72
C ARG A 72 -8.56 -14.78 7.76
N LEU A 73 -9.67 -15.49 7.93
CA LEU A 73 -9.99 -16.66 7.10
C LEU A 73 -10.10 -16.32 5.62
N VAL A 74 -10.60 -15.13 5.26
CA VAL A 74 -10.68 -14.72 3.85
C VAL A 74 -9.28 -14.59 3.25
N LEU A 75 -8.33 -14.02 3.99
CA LEU A 75 -6.95 -13.83 3.54
C LEU A 75 -6.12 -15.12 3.64
N ARG A 76 -6.53 -16.06 4.49
CA ARG A 76 -5.99 -17.42 4.51
C ARG A 76 -6.41 -18.19 3.27
N TYR A 77 -7.70 -18.23 2.96
CA TYR A 77 -8.23 -19.02 1.85
C TYR A 77 -7.95 -18.41 0.47
N SER A 78 -7.77 -17.10 0.38
CA SER A 78 -7.28 -16.45 -0.85
C SER A 78 -5.78 -16.61 -1.07
N GLY A 79 -5.05 -17.24 -0.14
CA GLY A 79 -3.61 -17.50 -0.24
C GLY A 79 -2.70 -16.37 0.24
N HIS A 80 -3.24 -15.17 0.49
CA HIS A 80 -2.45 -14.01 0.92
C HIS A 80 -1.62 -14.26 2.18
N GLU A 81 -2.15 -14.98 3.17
CA GLU A 81 -1.41 -15.30 4.40
C GLU A 81 -0.13 -16.11 4.12
N ALA A 82 -0.16 -16.94 3.07
CA ALA A 82 0.96 -17.81 2.70
C ALA A 82 1.93 -17.14 1.70
N THR A 83 1.43 -16.30 0.79
CA THR A 83 2.22 -15.87 -0.38
C THR A 83 2.38 -14.36 -0.53
N PHE A 84 1.64 -13.53 0.22
CA PHE A 84 1.69 -12.08 0.08
C PHE A 84 2.88 -11.50 0.86
N SER A 85 4.08 -11.82 0.38
CA SER A 85 5.35 -11.45 0.99
C SER A 85 6.39 -11.04 -0.04
N ASP A 86 7.17 -10.00 0.29
CA ASP A 86 8.39 -9.68 -0.45
C ASP A 86 9.61 -10.32 0.22
N PRO A 87 10.62 -10.74 -0.55
CA PRO A 87 11.90 -11.14 0.01
C PRO A 87 12.64 -9.90 0.53
N LEU A 88 12.89 -9.84 1.83
CA LEU A 88 13.68 -8.76 2.45
C LEU A 88 15.05 -9.24 2.90
N VAL A 89 16.04 -8.36 2.78
CA VAL A 89 17.35 -8.52 3.41
C VAL A 89 17.62 -7.36 4.38
N ASP A 90 18.36 -7.63 5.46
CA ASP A 90 18.89 -6.58 6.32
C ASP A 90 20.36 -6.32 5.99
N CYS A 91 20.76 -5.06 5.87
CA CYS A 91 22.17 -4.73 5.85
C CYS A 91 22.72 -4.81 7.29
N ARG A 92 23.69 -5.69 7.53
CA ARG A 92 24.25 -5.89 8.88
C ARG A 92 24.97 -4.64 9.42
N LYS A 93 25.41 -3.74 8.53
CA LYS A 93 26.12 -2.50 8.86
C LYS A 93 25.17 -1.32 9.14
N CYS A 94 24.28 -0.98 8.21
CA CYS A 94 23.39 0.18 8.38
C CYS A 94 22.05 -0.17 9.06
N LYS A 95 21.78 -1.46 9.30
CA LYS A 95 20.55 -1.99 9.93
C LYS A 95 19.25 -1.66 9.19
N LYS A 96 19.32 -1.08 7.99
CA LYS A 96 18.16 -0.85 7.13
C LYS A 96 17.77 -2.14 6.40
N ARG A 97 16.48 -2.25 6.12
CA ARG A 97 15.87 -3.31 5.33
C ARG A 97 15.74 -2.88 3.89
N PHE A 98 16.01 -3.82 2.99
CA PHE A 98 15.88 -3.62 1.56
C PHE A 98 15.13 -4.80 0.97
N ARG A 99 14.40 -4.54 -0.10
CA ARG A 99 13.82 -5.58 -0.94
C ARG A 99 14.93 -6.28 -1.72
N ALA A 100 15.02 -7.59 -1.59
CA ALA A 100 16.08 -8.40 -2.17
C ALA A 100 16.09 -8.32 -3.71
N ASP A 101 14.91 -8.17 -4.31
CA ASP A 101 14.73 -8.01 -5.76
C ASP A 101 15.08 -6.61 -6.28
N GLN A 102 15.27 -5.63 -5.39
CA GLN A 102 15.59 -4.25 -5.74
C GLN A 102 17.06 -3.89 -5.46
N ILE A 103 17.86 -4.85 -5.00
CA ILE A 103 19.29 -4.67 -4.76
C ILE A 103 20.07 -5.58 -5.70
N ASP A 104 21.14 -5.05 -6.29
CA ASP A 104 22.13 -5.90 -6.92
C ASP A 104 23.03 -6.47 -5.81
N SER A 105 23.17 -7.80 -5.77
CA SER A 105 24.04 -8.53 -4.84
C SER A 105 25.53 -8.23 -5.01
N ASN A 106 25.93 -7.44 -6.01
CA ASN A 106 27.30 -6.99 -6.19
C ASN A 106 27.50 -5.52 -5.81
N GLU A 107 26.41 -4.81 -5.51
CA GLU A 107 26.47 -3.39 -5.20
C GLU A 107 26.62 -3.11 -3.70
N LYS A 108 27.23 -1.96 -3.41
CA LYS A 108 27.30 -1.45 -2.05
C LYS A 108 25.90 -1.14 -1.55
N CYS A 109 25.71 -1.24 -0.24
CA CYS A 109 24.45 -0.87 0.39
C CYS A 109 24.00 0.53 -0.07
N PRO A 110 22.76 0.71 -0.56
CA PRO A 110 22.26 2.01 -1.06
C PRO A 110 22.31 3.13 -0.01
N ALA A 111 22.28 2.76 1.27
CA ALA A 111 22.41 3.71 2.38
C ALA A 111 23.87 4.06 2.73
N GLY A 112 24.84 3.59 1.95
CA GLY A 112 26.27 3.69 2.21
C GLY A 112 26.80 2.51 3.04
N GLY A 113 27.92 1.93 2.61
CA GLY A 113 28.60 0.86 3.35
C GLY A 113 29.14 -0.28 2.48
N ALA A 114 29.67 -1.31 3.14
CA ALA A 114 30.14 -2.54 2.51
C ALA A 114 28.95 -3.46 2.16
N HIS A 115 29.13 -4.28 1.12
CA HIS A 115 28.20 -5.33 0.73
C HIS A 115 28.15 -6.42 1.83
N ASN A 116 27.18 -6.31 2.73
CA ASN A 116 27.01 -7.22 3.86
C ASN A 116 25.52 -7.31 4.24
N PHE A 117 24.78 -8.07 3.44
CA PHE A 117 23.36 -8.35 3.63
C PHE A 117 23.14 -9.72 4.29
N THR A 118 22.00 -9.89 4.96
CA THR A 118 21.54 -11.22 5.41
C THR A 118 20.96 -12.02 4.25
N GLU A 119 20.74 -13.31 4.47
CA GLU A 119 19.92 -14.10 3.55
C GLU A 119 18.51 -13.49 3.40
N PRO A 120 17.92 -13.54 2.19
CA PRO A 120 16.55 -13.10 1.97
C PRO A 120 15.57 -13.93 2.81
N ARG A 121 14.64 -13.25 3.46
CA ARG A 121 13.52 -13.89 4.16
C ARG A 121 12.18 -13.29 3.71
N PRO A 122 11.11 -14.08 3.60
CA PRO A 122 9.80 -13.57 3.25
C PRO A 122 9.29 -12.68 4.38
N PHE A 123 8.79 -11.50 4.03
CA PHE A 123 8.14 -10.60 4.96
C PHE A 123 6.72 -10.33 4.49
N ASN A 124 5.73 -10.69 5.31
CA ASN A 124 4.33 -10.47 4.99
C ASN A 124 4.02 -8.97 4.91
N LEU A 125 3.41 -8.54 3.82
CA LEU A 125 3.13 -7.12 3.55
C LEU A 125 1.79 -6.66 4.12
N MET A 126 0.97 -7.55 4.66
CA MET A 126 -0.33 -7.21 5.22
C MET A 126 -0.21 -6.55 6.60
N PHE A 127 -0.98 -5.49 6.83
CA PHE A 127 -1.13 -4.91 8.15
C PHE A 127 -2.06 -5.77 9.01
N LYS A 128 -1.49 -6.42 10.03
CA LYS A 128 -2.22 -7.20 11.04
C LYS A 128 -2.71 -6.28 12.16
N THR A 129 -3.93 -6.54 12.64
CA THR A 129 -4.52 -5.90 13.82
C THR A 129 -5.35 -6.90 14.62
N THR A 130 -5.83 -6.50 15.78
CA THR A 130 -6.71 -7.29 16.66
C THR A 130 -8.06 -6.58 16.78
N VAL A 131 -9.14 -7.34 16.71
CA VAL A 131 -10.51 -6.83 16.83
C VAL A 131 -11.05 -7.15 18.20
N GLY A 132 -11.42 -6.13 18.96
CA GLY A 132 -11.90 -6.27 20.33
C GLY A 132 -10.84 -5.92 21.36
N PRO A 133 -11.19 -6.00 22.66
CA PRO A 133 -10.35 -5.50 23.74
C PRO A 133 -9.22 -6.47 24.15
N ILE A 134 -9.33 -7.75 23.77
CA ILE A 134 -8.38 -8.79 24.16
C ILE A 134 -7.57 -9.20 22.93
N GLU A 135 -6.25 -9.12 23.05
CA GLU A 135 -5.33 -9.63 22.04
C GLU A 135 -5.24 -11.16 22.17
N ASP A 136 -6.02 -11.86 21.35
CA ASP A 136 -5.93 -13.31 21.18
C ASP A 136 -5.78 -13.68 19.69
N GLU A 137 -5.45 -14.93 19.40
CA GLU A 137 -5.26 -15.40 18.02
C GLU A 137 -6.57 -15.48 17.22
N ASP A 138 -7.71 -15.60 17.90
CA ASP A 138 -9.03 -15.71 17.29
C ASP A 138 -9.56 -14.32 16.85
N ASN A 139 -9.07 -13.26 17.47
CA ASN A 139 -9.41 -11.86 17.21
C ASN A 139 -8.52 -11.21 16.14
N ILE A 140 -7.67 -11.97 15.46
CA ILE A 140 -6.79 -11.43 14.40
C ILE A 140 -7.64 -11.00 13.19
N ALA A 141 -7.43 -9.76 12.76
CA ALA A 141 -7.91 -9.24 11.50
C ALA A 141 -6.77 -8.55 10.73
N TYR A 142 -7.04 -8.23 9.46
CA TYR A 142 -6.11 -7.51 8.61
C TYR A 142 -6.80 -6.33 7.96
N LEU A 143 -6.02 -5.28 7.68
CA LEU A 143 -6.41 -4.31 6.67
C LEU A 143 -6.23 -4.99 5.31
N ARG A 144 -7.28 -5.02 4.50
CA ARG A 144 -7.26 -5.71 3.20
C ARG A 144 -6.09 -5.24 2.32
N PRO A 145 -5.29 -6.14 1.73
CA PRO A 145 -4.23 -5.76 0.80
C PRO A 145 -4.76 -5.39 -0.60
N GLU A 146 -6.01 -5.75 -0.90
CA GLU A 146 -6.72 -5.46 -2.14
C GLU A 146 -8.24 -5.39 -1.90
N THR A 147 -9.02 -4.90 -2.87
CA THR A 147 -10.49 -4.77 -2.74
C THR A 147 -11.27 -5.99 -3.26
N ALA A 148 -10.65 -6.85 -4.08
CA ALA A 148 -11.32 -7.94 -4.80
C ALA A 148 -12.00 -8.96 -3.87
N GLN A 149 -11.34 -9.34 -2.77
CA GLN A 149 -11.89 -10.29 -1.82
C GLN A 149 -13.24 -9.85 -1.25
N GLY A 150 -13.48 -8.54 -1.10
CA GLY A 150 -14.77 -8.00 -0.68
C GLY A 150 -15.89 -8.27 -1.67
N ILE A 151 -15.59 -8.33 -2.96
CA ILE A 151 -16.54 -8.68 -4.02
C ILE A 151 -16.81 -10.18 -4.00
N PHE A 152 -15.76 -11.01 -3.93
CA PHE A 152 -15.90 -12.48 -3.96
C PHE A 152 -16.76 -13.03 -2.82
N VAL A 153 -16.60 -12.51 -1.60
CA VAL A 153 -17.40 -12.96 -0.45
C VAL A 153 -18.86 -12.51 -0.50
N ASN A 154 -19.19 -11.51 -1.32
CA ASN A 154 -20.54 -11.00 -1.51
C ASN A 154 -21.20 -11.47 -2.81
N PHE A 155 -20.57 -12.34 -3.60
CA PHE A 155 -21.06 -12.77 -4.91
C PHE A 155 -22.49 -13.35 -4.91
N LYS A 156 -22.93 -13.92 -3.78
CA LYS A 156 -24.26 -14.53 -3.65
C LYS A 156 -25.37 -13.55 -3.25
N ASN A 157 -25.03 -12.38 -2.68
CA ASN A 157 -26.00 -11.40 -2.21
C ASN A 157 -26.66 -10.68 -3.38
#